data_AF-A0A612XQH1-F1
#
_entry.id   AF-A0A612XQH1-F1
#
_cell.length_a   1.000
_cell.length_b   1.000
_cell.length_c   1.000
_cell.angle_alpha   90.00
_cell.angle_beta   90.00
_cell.angle_gamma   90.00
#
_symmetry.space_group_name_H-M   'P 1'
#
loop_
_entity.id
_entity.type
_entity.pdbx_description
1 polymer ?
#
loop_
_entity_poly.entity_id
_entity_poly.type
_entity_poly.pdbx_seq_one_letter_code
_entity_poly.pdbx_strand_id
1 'polypeptide(L)' 'MLTSSSSLTGLLAARFAGLSLPLQVLRSGAGYYIGTQNEEGPVSRESVEYFATHSQAERALKQGTWSQREQA' A
#
# COMPACT_ATOMS: atom_id res chain seq x y z
N MET A 1 -24.27 3.31 13.36
CA MET A 1 -23.53 4.45 12.81
C MET A 1 -22.49 3.91 11.84
N LEU A 2 -22.57 4.26 10.56
CA LEU A 2 -21.67 3.77 9.51
C LEU A 2 -20.31 4.46 9.69
N THR A 3 -19.33 3.78 10.29
CA THR A 3 -17.94 4.24 10.24
C THR A 3 -17.37 3.81 8.90
N SER A 4 -17.63 4.61 7.85
CA SER A 4 -16.95 4.45 6.57
C SER A 4 -15.46 4.75 6.79
N SER A 5 -14.64 3.75 7.09
CA SER A 5 -13.19 3.91 7.04
C SER A 5 -12.84 4.19 5.58
N SER A 6 -12.59 5.46 5.26
CA SER A 6 -12.07 5.86 3.96
C SER A 6 -10.73 5.14 3.79
N SER A 7 -10.76 4.02 3.06
CA SER A 7 -9.55 3.27 2.76
C SER A 7 -8.78 4.10 1.74
N LEU A 8 -7.55 4.47 2.10
CA LEU A 8 -6.66 5.18 1.19
C LEU A 8 -6.48 4.31 -0.07
N THR A 9 -6.61 4.93 -1.24
CA THR A 9 -6.48 4.24 -2.53
C THR A 9 -5.07 4.42 -3.08
N GLY A 10 -4.50 3.38 -3.70
CA GLY A 10 -3.17 3.41 -4.28
C GLY A 10 -3.06 4.38 -5.47
N LEU A 11 -2.12 5.32 -5.38
CA LEU A 11 -1.88 6.32 -6.41
C LEU A 11 -1.28 5.69 -7.67
N LEU A 12 -0.30 4.81 -7.51
CA LEU A 12 0.36 4.14 -8.64
C LEU A 12 -0.55 3.10 -9.28
N ALA A 13 -1.36 2.39 -8.49
CA ALA A 13 -2.40 1.51 -9.00
C ALA A 13 -3.39 2.27 -9.91
N ALA A 14 -3.88 3.43 -9.44
CA ALA A 14 -4.79 4.26 -10.21
C ALA A 14 -4.11 4.82 -11.47
N ARG A 15 -2.88 5.33 -11.35
CA ARG A 15 -2.17 6.01 -12.43
C ARG A 15 -1.67 5.09 -13.53
N PHE A 16 -1.13 3.91 -13.18
CA PHE A 16 -0.43 3.04 -14.11
C PHE A 16 -1.21 1.77 -14.46
N ALA A 17 -2.07 1.28 -13.56
CA ALA A 17 -2.92 0.12 -13.84
C ALA A 17 -4.39 0.51 -14.12
N GLY A 18 -4.79 1.76 -13.86
CA GLY A 18 -6.19 2.19 -14.00
C GLY A 18 -7.12 1.57 -12.93
N LEU A 19 -6.55 1.09 -11.82
CA LEU A 19 -7.29 0.36 -10.78
C LEU A 19 -7.40 1.18 -9.48
N SER A 20 -8.62 1.30 -8.95
CA SER A 20 -8.88 1.91 -7.64
C SER A 20 -8.83 0.85 -6.54
N LEU A 21 -7.61 0.54 -6.07
CA LEU A 21 -7.38 -0.50 -5.07
C LEU A 21 -6.99 0.10 -3.71
N PRO A 22 -7.45 -0.49 -2.58
CA PRO A 22 -7.10 -0.02 -1.25
C PRO A 22 -5.63 -0.31 -0.91
N LEU A 23 -4.99 0.64 -0.24
CA LEU A 23 -3.67 0.48 0.36
C LEU A 23 -3.70 -0.61 1.43
N GLN A 24 -2.70 -1.49 1.38
CA GLN A 24 -2.52 -2.57 2.34
C GLN A 24 -1.04 -2.92 2.49
N VAL A 25 -0.71 -3.67 3.54
CA VAL A 25 0.63 -4.19 3.74
C VAL A 25 0.83 -5.44 2.90
N LEU A 26 1.87 -5.45 2.09
CA LEU A 26 2.30 -6.57 1.25
C LEU A 26 3.71 -6.99 1.62
N ARG A 27 4.17 -8.12 1.07
CA ARG A 27 5.50 -8.68 1.35
C ARG A 27 6.20 -9.10 0.05
N SER A 28 7.52 -8.88 0.02
CA SER A 28 8.42 -9.38 -1.01
C SER A 28 9.70 -9.95 -0.36
N GLY A 29 10.65 -10.41 -1.18
CA GLY A 29 11.98 -10.82 -0.71
C GLY A 29 12.77 -9.68 -0.03
N ALA A 30 12.49 -8.42 -0.34
CA ALA A 30 13.15 -7.25 0.25
C ALA A 30 12.54 -6.81 1.59
N GLY A 31 11.39 -7.37 1.99
CA GLY A 31 10.67 -6.99 3.22
C GLY A 31 9.19 -6.70 2.97
N TYR A 32 8.57 -6.06 3.96
CA TYR A 32 7.18 -5.61 3.89
C TYR A 32 7.10 -4.21 3.28
N TYR A 33 6.01 -3.88 2.61
CA TYR A 33 5.81 -2.57 2.01
C TYR A 33 4.32 -2.24 1.97
N ILE A 34 3.98 -0.97 1.74
CA ILE A 34 2.61 -0.54 1.51
C ILE A 34 2.38 -0.55 0.01
N GLY A 35 1.30 -1.20 -0.42
CA GLY A 35 0.99 -1.38 -1.83
C GLY A 35 -0.48 -1.68 -2.05
N THR A 36 -0.80 -2.16 -3.24
CA THR A 36 -2.14 -2.63 -3.60
C THR A 36 -2.07 -4.03 -4.19
N GLN A 37 -3.12 -4.82 -4.00
CA GLN A 37 -3.27 -6.13 -4.62
C GLN A 37 -4.70 -6.33 -5.11
N ASN A 38 -4.86 -7.16 -6.12
CA ASN A 38 -6.14 -7.70 -6.59
C ASN A 38 -6.13 -9.24 -6.44
N GLU A 39 -7.11 -9.91 -7.05
CA GLU A 39 -7.22 -11.37 -7.04
C GLU A 39 -6.06 -12.10 -7.73
N GLU A 40 -5.34 -11.42 -8.62
CA GLU A 40 -4.20 -11.96 -9.38
C GLU A 40 -2.86 -11.73 -8.66
N GLY A 41 -2.82 -10.84 -7.68
CA GLY A 41 -1.66 -10.57 -6.84
C GLY A 41 -1.32 -9.08 -6.68
N PRO A 42 -0.07 -8.76 -6.29
CA PRO A 42 0.38 -7.38 -6.11
C PRO A 42 0.31 -6.58 -7.41
N VAL A 43 -0.33 -5.41 -7.37
CA VAL A 43 -0.50 -4.50 -8.52
C VAL A 43 0.50 -3.36 -8.47
N SER A 44 0.73 -2.79 -7.29
CA SER A 44 1.66 -1.67 -7.10
C SER A 44 2.34 -1.71 -5.75
N ARG A 45 3.58 -1.19 -5.69
CA ARG A 45 4.24 -0.78 -4.44
C ARG A 45 4.12 0.72 -4.30
N GLU A 46 3.36 1.16 -3.31
CA GLU A 46 3.01 2.56 -3.09
C GLU A 46 4.00 3.25 -2.15
N SER A 47 4.61 2.54 -1.18
CA SER A 47 5.66 3.10 -0.34
C SER A 47 7.05 3.08 -0.98
N VAL A 48 7.86 4.09 -0.69
CA VAL A 48 9.31 4.07 -0.94
C VAL A 48 9.98 3.04 -0.02
N GLU A 49 9.53 2.96 1.22
CA GLU A 49 10.12 2.16 2.28
C GLU A 49 9.82 0.66 2.12
N TYR A 50 10.81 -0.15 2.51
CA TYR A 50 10.59 -1.49 2.99
C TYR A 50 10.68 -1.51 4.52
N PHE A 51 9.81 -2.27 5.16
CA PHE A 51 9.76 -2.47 6.60
C PHE A 51 10.22 -3.88 6.94
N ALA A 52 10.95 -4.02 8.05
CA ALA A 52 11.45 -5.32 8.49
C ALA A 52 10.33 -6.27 8.95
N THR A 53 9.21 -5.74 9.46
CA THR A 53 8.09 -6.54 9.96
C THR A 53 6.74 -6.01 9.49
N HIS A 54 5.75 -6.91 9.40
CA HIS A 54 4.37 -6.56 9.05
C HIS A 54 3.79 -5.48 9.97
N SER A 55 4.04 -5.58 11.29
CA SER A 55 3.53 -4.61 12.27
C SER A 55 4.12 -3.21 12.08
N GLN A 56 5.38 -3.10 11.65
CA GLN A 56 5.97 -1.79 11.32
C GLN A 56 5.30 -1.17 10.09
N ALA A 57 5.07 -1.95 9.03
CA ALA A 57 4.37 -1.50 7.85
C ALA A 57 2.92 -1.11 8.15
N GLU A 58 2.20 -1.90 8.96
CA GLU A 58 0.83 -1.56 9.36
C GLU A 58 0.77 -0.27 10.16
N ARG A 59 1.70 -0.10 11.11
CA ARG A 59 1.77 1.12 11.91
C ARG A 59 2.04 2.32 11.01
N ALA A 60 2.98 2.19 10.08
CA ALA A 60 3.27 3.23 9.11
C ALA A 60 2.03 3.58 8.26
N LEU A 61 1.34 2.58 7.73
CA LEU A 61 0.11 2.77 6.95
C LEU A 61 -0.97 3.50 7.76
N LYS A 62 -1.23 3.06 9.00
CA LYS A 62 -2.25 3.66 9.89
C LYS A 62 -1.89 5.08 10.34
N GLN A 63 -0.61 5.35 10.57
CA GLN A 63 -0.13 6.65 11.07
C GLN A 63 0.25 7.62 9.94
N GLY A 64 0.29 7.17 8.68
CA GLY A 64 0.76 7.98 7.55
C GLY A 64 2.26 8.30 7.61
N THR A 65 3.07 7.50 8.29
CA THR A 65 4.52 7.74 8.48
C THR A 65 5.36 7.03 7.41
N TRP A 66 4.85 6.96 6.18
CA TRP A 66 5.52 6.37 5.01
C TRP A 66 5.47 7.37 3.87
N SER A 67 6.36 7.22 2.91
CA SER A 67 6.49 8.14 1.79
C SER A 67 5.92 7.53 0.52
N GLN A 68 5.07 8.28 -0.18
CA GLN A 68 4.54 7.86 -1.47
C GLN A 68 5.67 7.78 -2.50
N ARG A 69 5.79 6.62 -3.14
CA ARG A 69 6.66 6.40 -4.29
C ARG A 69 6.03 7.08 -5.51
N GLU A 70 6.82 7.84 -6.26
CA GLU A 70 6.33 8.62 -7.42
C GLU A 70 6.30 7.83 -8.74
N GLN A 71 6.99 6.69 -8.77
CA GLN A 71 7.21 5.87 -9.98
C GLN A 71 6.96 4.40 -9.66
N ALA A 72 6.43 3.62 -10.61
CA ALA A 72 6.23 2.17 -10.43
C ALA A 72 7.57 1.45 -10.23
#